data_AF-A0AAU8UVJ3-F1
#
_entry.id   AF-A0AAU8UVJ3-F1
#
_cell.length_a   1.000
_cell.length_b   1.000
_cell.length_c   1.000
_cell.angle_alpha   90.00
_cell.angle_beta   90.00
_cell.angle_gamma   90.00
#
_symmetry.space_group_name_H-M   'P 1'
#
loop_
_entity.id
_entity.type
_entity.pdbx_description
1 polymer ?
#
loop_
_entity_poly.entity_id
_entity_poly.type
_entity_poly.pdbx_seq_one_letter_code
_entity_poly.pdbx_strand_id
1 'polypeptide(L)'
;MISTNRKFYFIGELIIKKSRVLAENDSLPVEDTVNWLFMLINGIEYSFVYKIIDPENAQYNIPFLIEMSLTRFDLLHNVVTLDRVYTIKRGEEEIGSVKLLRSIGE
;
A
#
# COMPACT_ATOMS: atom_id res chain seq x y z
N MET A 1 7.50 -17.00 -4.71
CA MET A 1 8.60 -16.28 -4.03
C MET A 1 8.75 -14.93 -4.70
N ILE A 2 8.31 -13.85 -4.03
CA ILE A 2 8.64 -12.48 -4.46
C ILE A 2 10.11 -12.27 -4.06
N SER A 3 10.96 -11.87 -5.02
CA SER A 3 12.40 -11.74 -4.84
C SER A 3 12.74 -10.89 -3.60
N THR A 4 13.67 -11.38 -2.79
CA THR A 4 14.22 -10.73 -1.59
C THR A 4 14.93 -9.39 -1.86
N ASN A 5 15.14 -9.02 -3.12
CA ASN A 5 15.75 -7.74 -3.55
C ASN A 5 14.74 -6.74 -4.12
N ARG A 6 13.58 -6.56 -3.47
CA ARG A 6 12.61 -5.57 -3.93
C ARG A 6 13.01 -4.18 -3.45
N LYS A 7 13.36 -3.29 -4.39
CA LYS A 7 13.65 -1.88 -4.08
C LYS A 7 12.34 -1.15 -3.80
N PHE A 8 12.25 -0.50 -2.64
CA PHE A 8 11.16 0.41 -2.32
C PHE A 8 11.50 1.81 -2.80
N TYR A 9 10.52 2.49 -3.37
CA TYR A 9 10.72 3.77 -4.07
C TYR A 9 10.03 4.94 -3.39
N PHE A 10 9.07 4.67 -2.50
CA PHE A 10 8.28 5.71 -1.84
C PHE A 10 8.04 5.40 -0.38
N ILE A 11 7.93 6.46 0.41
CA ILE A 11 7.27 6.42 1.72
C ILE A 11 5.84 6.94 1.52
N GLY A 12 4.88 6.17 2.01
CA GLY A 12 3.47 6.54 1.99
C GLY A 12 2.81 6.39 3.35
N GLU A 13 1.68 7.05 3.50
CA GLU A 13 0.73 6.86 4.57
C GLU A 13 -0.41 5.99 4.05
N LEU A 14 -0.60 4.82 4.63
CA LEU A 14 -1.61 3.85 4.24
C LEU A 14 -2.70 3.78 5.31
N ILE A 15 -3.95 3.87 4.87
CA ILE A 15 -5.13 3.56 5.68
C ILE A 15 -5.80 2.37 5.03
N ILE A 16 -5.93 1.26 5.77
CA ILE A 16 -6.71 0.11 5.32
C ILE A 16 -7.82 -0.22 6.32
N LYS A 17 -8.98 -0.54 5.79
CA LYS A 17 -10.10 -1.14 6.48
C LYS A 17 -9.84 -2.64 6.58
N LYS A 18 -10.31 -3.26 7.66
CA LYS A 18 -10.31 -4.72 7.78
C LYS A 18 -11.25 -5.28 6.71
N SER A 19 -10.70 -6.09 5.79
CA SER A 19 -11.52 -6.73 4.76
C SER A 19 -12.56 -7.63 5.42
N ARG A 20 -13.75 -7.71 4.82
CA ARG A 20 -14.81 -8.61 5.30
C ARG A 20 -14.36 -10.08 5.32
N VAL A 21 -13.43 -10.45 4.45
CA VAL A 21 -12.86 -11.80 4.38
C VAL A 21 -11.96 -12.11 5.58
N LEU A 22 -11.44 -11.08 6.27
CA LEU A 22 -10.62 -11.20 7.47
C LEU A 22 -11.36 -10.86 8.76
N ALA A 23 -12.66 -10.54 8.68
CA ALA A 23 -13.41 -9.95 9.79
C ALA A 23 -13.47 -10.82 11.05
N GLU A 24 -13.31 -12.14 10.91
CA GLU A 24 -13.48 -13.12 11.99
C GLU A 24 -12.31 -13.19 13.00
N ASN A 25 -11.12 -12.65 12.70
CA ASN A 25 -9.97 -12.70 13.61
C ASN A 25 -9.52 -11.30 14.03
N ASP A 26 -9.17 -11.07 15.30
CA ASP A 26 -8.60 -9.79 15.81
C ASP A 26 -7.15 -9.57 15.36
N SER A 27 -6.85 -9.87 14.10
CA SER A 27 -5.52 -9.72 13.55
C SER A 27 -5.15 -8.26 13.39
N LEU A 28 -3.87 -7.94 13.60
CA LEU A 28 -3.31 -6.64 13.26
C LEU A 28 -2.96 -6.56 11.76
N PRO A 29 -2.84 -5.35 11.17
CA PRO A 29 -2.35 -5.19 9.80
C PRO A 29 -1.03 -5.91 9.50
N VAL A 30 -0.12 -6.03 10.48
CA VAL A 30 1.16 -6.76 10.31
C VAL A 30 0.97 -8.27 10.13
N GLU A 31 -0.08 -8.83 10.70
CA GLU A 31 -0.42 -10.25 10.58
C GLU A 31 -1.10 -10.57 9.25
N ASP A 32 -1.45 -9.53 8.49
CA ASP A 32 -1.96 -9.66 7.15
C ASP A 32 -0.83 -10.12 6.21
N THR A 33 -0.87 -11.41 5.86
CA THR A 33 0.06 -12.01 4.90
C THR A 33 -0.04 -11.39 3.49
N VAL A 34 -1.10 -10.61 3.21
CA VAL A 34 -1.31 -9.92 1.94
C VAL A 34 -0.69 -8.52 1.97
N ASN A 35 0.58 -8.46 1.57
CA ASN A 35 1.30 -7.21 1.35
C ASN A 35 1.23 -6.70 -0.11
N TRP A 36 0.38 -7.29 -0.95
CA TRP A 36 0.15 -6.91 -2.35
C TRP A 36 -1.24 -6.31 -2.51
N LEU A 37 -1.30 -5.03 -2.85
CA LEU A 37 -2.52 -4.29 -3.08
C LEU A 37 -2.53 -3.61 -4.46
N PHE A 38 -3.69 -3.07 -4.86
CA PHE A 38 -3.86 -2.33 -6.09
C PHE A 38 -4.21 -0.88 -5.78
N MET A 39 -3.55 0.06 -6.45
CA MET A 39 -3.81 1.48 -6.37
C MET A 39 -4.54 1.93 -7.63
N LEU A 40 -5.66 2.62 -7.47
CA LEU A 40 -6.45 3.13 -8.58
C LEU A 40 -5.96 4.52 -8.99
N ILE A 41 -5.46 4.66 -10.22
CA ILE A 41 -5.04 5.94 -10.78
C ILE A 41 -5.73 6.15 -12.12
N ASN A 42 -6.49 7.24 -12.25
CA ASN A 42 -7.19 7.61 -13.49
C ASN A 42 -8.04 6.46 -14.09
N GLY A 43 -8.66 5.64 -13.23
CA GLY A 43 -9.46 4.48 -13.64
C GLY A 43 -8.68 3.20 -13.96
N ILE A 44 -7.34 3.22 -13.82
CA ILE A 44 -6.47 2.06 -14.06
C ILE A 44 -5.91 1.55 -12.73
N GLU A 45 -5.91 0.25 -12.54
CA GLU A 45 -5.37 -0.40 -11.34
C GLU A 45 -3.89 -0.75 -11.50
N TYR A 46 -3.08 -0.33 -10.55
CA TYR A 46 -1.65 -0.58 -10.51
C TYR A 46 -1.28 -1.33 -9.25
N SER A 47 -0.63 -2.48 -9.42
CA SER A 47 -0.18 -3.26 -8.26
C SER A 47 1.03 -2.63 -7.57
N PHE A 48 1.00 -2.68 -6.25
CA PHE A 48 2.14 -2.36 -5.41
C PHE A 48 2.27 -3.38 -4.29
N VAL A 49 3.48 -3.50 -3.77
CA VAL A 49 3.69 -4.10 -2.47
C VAL A 49 4.20 -3.07 -1.49
N TYR A 50 4.00 -3.35 -0.21
CA TYR A 50 4.44 -2.47 0.84
C TYR A 50 5.07 -3.24 2.00
N LYS A 51 5.84 -2.51 2.80
CA LYS A 51 6.35 -2.93 4.09
C LYS A 51 5.97 -1.88 5.12
N ILE A 52 5.42 -2.30 6.24
CA ILE A 52 5.06 -1.40 7.33
C ILE A 52 6.34 -0.94 8.04
N ILE A 53 6.48 0.37 8.27
CA ILE A 53 7.66 0.94 8.93
C ILE A 53 7.64 0.63 10.42
N ASP A 54 6.48 0.82 11.06
CA ASP A 54 6.25 0.54 12.48
C ASP A 54 5.09 -0.46 12.64
N PRO A 55 5.37 -1.77 12.49
CA PRO A 55 4.34 -2.79 12.48
C PRO A 55 3.59 -2.96 13.80
N GLU A 56 4.24 -2.67 14.94
CA GLU A 56 3.66 -2.85 16.27
C GLU A 56 2.54 -1.83 16.56
N ASN A 57 2.61 -0.66 15.94
CA ASN A 57 1.64 0.42 16.12
C ASN A 57 0.63 0.55 14.97
N ALA A 58 0.76 -0.27 13.92
CA ALA A 58 -0.16 -0.21 12.78
C ALA A 58 -1.54 -0.76 13.15
N GLN A 59 -2.60 0.01 12.84
CA GLN A 59 -3.98 -0.35 13.15
C GLN A 59 -4.88 -0.15 11.93
N TYR A 60 -5.94 -0.96 11.83
CA TYR A 60 -6.96 -0.75 10.81
C TYR A 60 -7.71 0.57 11.03
N ASN A 61 -8.14 1.20 9.93
CA ASN A 61 -8.82 2.49 9.88
C ASN A 61 -8.01 3.67 10.42
N ILE A 62 -6.73 3.47 10.75
CA ILE A 62 -5.80 4.50 11.20
C ILE A 62 -4.66 4.59 10.18
N PRO A 63 -4.19 5.80 9.82
CA PRO A 63 -3.02 5.95 8.95
C PRO A 63 -1.76 5.39 9.62
N PHE A 64 -0.98 4.62 8.87
CA PHE A 64 0.35 4.17 9.26
C PHE A 64 1.34 4.29 8.11
N LEU A 65 2.62 4.44 8.44
CA LEU A 65 3.67 4.62 7.43
C LEU A 65 4.11 3.30 6.81
N ILE A 66 4.31 3.34 5.50
CA ILE A 66 4.77 2.22 4.69
C ILE A 66 5.90 2.62 3.74
N GLU A 67 6.80 1.67 3.49
CA GLU A 67 7.67 1.67 2.32
C GLU A 67 6.92 1.01 1.17
N MET A 68 6.88 1.62 0.00
CA MET A 68 6.09 1.16 -1.14
C MET A 68 6.97 0.86 -2.37
N SER A 69 6.70 -0.28 -3.01
CA SER A 69 7.29 -0.69 -4.29
C SER A 69 6.19 -0.95 -5.31
N LEU A 70 6.18 -0.15 -6.39
CA LEU A 70 5.29 -0.37 -7.54
C LEU A 70 5.86 -1.47 -8.44
N THR A 71 5.01 -2.31 -9.03
CA THR A 71 5.43 -3.40 -9.93
C THR A 71 5.83 -2.92 -11.33
N ARG A 72 5.39 -1.71 -11.72
CA ARG A 72 5.68 -1.02 -13.00
C ARG A 72 6.15 0.42 -12.75
N PHE A 73 7.18 0.57 -11.91
CA PHE A 73 7.69 1.87 -11.49
C PHE A 73 8.11 2.77 -12.68
N ASP A 74 8.67 2.17 -13.72
CA ASP A 74 9.09 2.79 -14.97
C ASP A 74 7.96 3.54 -15.70
N LEU A 75 6.74 3.00 -15.68
CA LEU A 75 5.56 3.63 -16.30
C LEU A 75 4.84 4.58 -15.35
N LEU A 76 5.03 4.41 -14.04
CA LEU A 76 4.24 5.06 -13.01
C LEU A 76 4.89 6.32 -12.43
N HIS A 77 6.20 6.49 -12.56
CA HIS A 77 6.91 7.67 -12.04
C HIS A 77 6.26 8.99 -12.49
N ASN A 78 5.72 9.04 -13.71
CA ASN A 78 5.10 10.25 -14.27
C ASN A 78 3.60 10.37 -13.99
N VAL A 79 2.98 9.32 -13.47
CA VAL A 79 1.52 9.23 -13.23
C VAL A 79 1.20 9.39 -11.74
N VAL A 80 2.17 9.04 -10.91
CA VAL A 80 2.12 9.13 -9.46
C VAL A 80 2.57 10.52 -9.02
N THR A 81 1.78 11.15 -8.17
CA THR A 81 1.98 12.50 -7.65
C THR A 81 2.12 12.41 -6.14
N LEU A 82 3.14 13.06 -5.59
CA LEU A 82 3.27 13.21 -4.14
C LEU A 82 2.10 14.03 -3.58
N ASP A 83 1.82 13.82 -2.30
CA ASP A 83 0.72 14.40 -1.53
C ASP A 83 -0.70 14.09 -2.02
N ARG A 84 -0.85 13.35 -3.11
CA ARG A 84 -2.14 12.88 -3.59
C ARG A 84 -2.57 11.61 -2.84
N VAL A 85 -3.86 11.55 -2.52
CA VAL A 85 -4.51 10.36 -1.95
C VAL A 85 -5.06 9.51 -3.09
N TYR A 86 -4.74 8.23 -3.06
CA TYR A 86 -5.19 7.23 -4.01
C TYR A 86 -6.02 6.16 -3.33
N THR A 87 -7.05 5.69 -4.02
CA THR A 87 -7.87 4.56 -3.56
C THR A 87 -7.09 3.27 -3.68
N ILE A 88 -7.21 2.41 -2.65
CA ILE A 88 -6.57 1.10 -2.58
C ILE A 88 -7.59 -0.01 -2.58
N LYS A 89 -7.30 -1.06 -3.35
CA LYS A 89 -8.13 -2.24 -3.51
C LYS A 89 -7.38 -3.54 -3.21
N ARG A 90 -8.13 -4.53 -2.76
CA ARG A 90 -7.72 -5.94 -2.63
C ARG A 90 -8.62 -6.77 -3.53
N GLY A 91 -8.10 -7.19 -4.68
CA GLY A 91 -8.95 -7.67 -5.77
C GLY A 91 -9.95 -6.58 -6.17
N GLU A 92 -11.24 -6.90 -6.18
CA GLU A 92 -12.30 -5.94 -6.51
C GLU A 92 -12.76 -5.07 -5.33
N GLU A 93 -12.41 -5.43 -4.08
CA GLU A 93 -12.85 -4.72 -2.88
C GLU A 93 -12.03 -3.45 -2.67
N GLU A 94 -12.69 -2.30 -2.52
CA GLU A 94 -12.05 -1.08 -2.01
C GLU A 94 -11.82 -1.21 -0.51
N ILE A 95 -10.55 -1.22 -0.12
CA ILE A 95 -10.14 -1.46 1.27
C ILE A 95 -9.49 -0.24 1.92
N GLY A 96 -9.32 0.88 1.23
CA GLY A 96 -8.79 2.09 1.86
C GLY A 96 -8.08 3.03 0.90
N SER A 97 -7.06 3.72 1.41
CA SER A 97 -6.35 4.75 0.66
C SER A 97 -4.87 4.83 1.02
N VAL A 98 -4.04 5.22 0.05
CA VAL A 98 -2.64 5.54 0.28
C VAL A 98 -2.36 6.99 -0.13
N LYS A 99 -1.61 7.71 0.68
CA LYS A 99 -1.04 9.01 0.34
C LYS A 99 0.47 8.84 0.19
N LEU A 100 1.05 9.32 -0.91
CA LEU A 100 2.49 9.25 -1.10
C LEU A 100 3.15 10.50 -0.56
N LEU A 101 4.09 10.34 0.36
CA LEU A 101 4.69 11.45 1.09
C LEU A 101 6.02 11.89 0.46
N ARG A 102 6.87 10.93 0.08
CA ARG A 102 8.16 11.20 -0.53
C ARG A 102 8.70 10.01 -1.31
N SER A 103 9.62 10.28 -2.23
CA SER A 103 10.46 9.28 -2.87
C SER A 103 11.61 8.82 -1.94
N ILE A 104 12.08 7.60 -2.15
CA ILE A 104 13.28 7.04 -1.51
C ILE A 104 14.36 7.00 -2.60
N GLY A 105 15.10 8.10 -2.78
CA GLY A 105 16.23 8.15 -3.71
C GLY A 105 16.40 9.41 -4.55
N GLU A 106 16.09 10.60 -4.03
CA GLU A 106 16.81 11.82 -4.40
C GLU A 106 17.84 12.17 -3.32
#